data_AF-A0A2W6YLJ5-F1
#
_entry.id   AF-A0A2W6YLJ5-F1
#
_cell.length_a   1.000
_cell.length_b   1.000
_cell.length_c   1.000
_cell.angle_alpha   90.00
_cell.angle_beta   90.00
_cell.angle_gamma   90.00
#
_symmetry.space_group_name_H-M   'P 1'
#
loop_
_entity.id
_entity.type
_entity.pdbx_description
1 polymer ?
#
loop_
_entity_poly.entity_id
_entity_poly.type
_entity_poly.pdbx_seq_one_letter_code
_entity_poly.pdbx_strand_id
1 'polypeptide(L)' 'MIRILTASAVLVLTAGPLLAQERGALRDACSQDAATLCSGVKPGGGRILACFKEKSAQLSEGCRTALSQARTAR' A
#
# COMPACT_ATOMS: atom_id res chain seq x y z
N MET A 1 32.30 31.70 -35.42
CA MET A 1 30.87 31.53 -35.10
C MET A 1 30.61 30.03 -35.25
N ILE A 2 30.41 29.17 -34.24
CA ILE A 2 29.90 29.24 -32.86
C ILE A 2 30.64 28.17 -32.03
N ARG A 3 31.13 28.53 -30.82
CA ARG A 3 31.70 27.59 -29.82
C ARG A 3 30.54 26.97 -29.02
N ILE A 4 30.18 25.72 -29.27
CA ILE A 4 29.18 24.99 -28.46
C ILE A 4 29.94 24.07 -27.49
N LEU A 5 30.38 24.66 -26.39
CA LEU A 5 31.02 24.02 -25.23
C LEU A 5 29.99 23.94 -24.09
N THR A 6 28.96 23.11 -24.19
CA THR A 6 28.17 22.66 -23.03
C THR A 6 27.57 21.29 -23.34
N ALA A 7 28.26 20.23 -22.92
CA ALA A 7 27.70 18.89 -22.82
C ALA A 7 26.74 18.84 -21.64
N SER A 8 25.55 19.44 -21.78
CA SER A 8 24.48 19.34 -20.79
C SER A 8 23.62 18.14 -21.14
N ALA A 9 24.14 16.93 -20.94
CA ALA A 9 23.32 15.73 -20.85
C ALA A 9 22.58 15.76 -19.50
N VAL A 10 21.58 16.63 -19.37
CA VAL A 10 20.67 16.58 -18.22
C VAL A 10 19.64 15.49 -18.51
N LEU A 11 20.06 14.24 -18.28
CA LEU A 11 19.15 13.10 -18.19
C LEU A 11 18.36 13.24 -16.89
N VAL A 12 17.30 14.06 -16.89
CA VAL A 12 16.36 14.11 -15.77
C VAL A 12 15.57 12.80 -15.79
N LEU A 13 16.05 11.80 -15.03
CA LEU A 13 15.20 10.70 -14.58
C LEU A 13 14.14 11.29 -13.67
N THR A 14 12.99 11.68 -14.21
CA THR A 14 11.80 11.90 -13.38
C THR A 14 11.34 10.54 -12.87
N ALA A 15 11.89 10.12 -11.73
CA ALA A 15 11.33 9.06 -10.92
C ALA A 15 9.95 9.52 -10.43
N GLY A 16 8.91 9.26 -11.24
CA GLY A 16 7.53 9.42 -10.81
C GLY A 16 7.25 8.50 -9.61
N PRO A 17 6.36 8.87 -8.67
CA PRO A 17 6.16 8.10 -7.47
C PRO A 17 5.39 6.82 -7.82
N LEU A 18 6.10 5.71 -7.98
CA LEU A 18 5.56 4.36 -8.12
C LEU A 18 5.00 3.83 -6.76
N LEU A 19 4.45 4.71 -5.91
CA LEU A 19 4.07 4.39 -4.52
C LEU A 19 2.59 4.64 -4.20
N ALA A 20 1.81 5.10 -5.20
CA ALA A 20 0.37 5.30 -5.02
C ALA A 20 -0.45 4.01 -5.14
N GLN A 21 0.11 2.96 -5.77
CA GLN A 21 -0.65 1.78 -6.17
C GLN A 21 -0.86 0.73 -5.06
N GLU A 22 0.01 0.70 -4.03
CA GLU A 22 -0.04 -0.39 -3.03
C GLU A 22 -1.13 -0.23 -1.96
N ARG A 23 -1.61 0.98 -1.72
CA ARG A 23 -2.63 1.23 -0.66
C ARG A 23 -4.01 0.70 -1.03
N GLY A 24 -4.33 0.63 -2.33
CA GLY A 24 -5.56 0.02 -2.84
C GLY A 24 -5.56 -1.50 -2.65
N ALA A 25 -4.44 -2.13 -3.03
CA ALA A 25 -4.28 -3.59 -3.00
C ALA A 25 -4.53 -4.19 -1.60
N LEU A 26 -4.07 -3.54 -0.53
CA LEU A 26 -4.33 -4.00 0.84
C LEU A 26 -5.83 -3.93 1.20
N ARG A 27 -6.50 -2.84 0.82
CA ARG A 27 -7.94 -2.66 1.11
C ARG A 27 -8.77 -3.69 0.36
N ASP A 28 -8.44 -3.93 -0.91
CA ASP A 28 -9.17 -4.88 -1.74
C ASP A 28 -8.98 -6.31 -1.23
N ALA A 29 -7.74 -6.71 -0.94
CA ALA A 29 -7.41 -8.04 -0.41
C ALA A 29 -8.08 -8.33 0.95
N CYS A 30 -8.31 -7.31 1.78
CA CYS A 30 -8.91 -7.45 3.10
C CYS A 30 -10.38 -7.02 3.15
N SER A 31 -11.00 -6.66 2.02
CA SER A 31 -12.35 -6.09 1.98
C SER A 31 -13.41 -7.08 2.48
N GLN A 32 -13.31 -8.34 2.06
CA GLN A 32 -14.22 -9.40 2.47
C GLN A 32 -14.04 -9.74 3.95
N ASP A 33 -12.81 -9.86 4.43
CA ASP A 33 -12.51 -10.08 5.86
C ASP A 33 -12.98 -8.91 6.73
N ALA A 34 -12.86 -7.67 6.26
CA ALA A 34 -13.40 -6.50 6.95
C ALA A 34 -14.92 -6.58 7.07
N ALA A 35 -15.60 -7.01 6.00
CA ALA A 35 -17.06 -7.12 5.97
C ALA A 35 -17.58 -8.28 6.81
N THR A 36 -16.87 -9.41 6.88
CA THR A 36 -17.32 -10.61 7.62
C THR A 36 -16.90 -10.59 9.09
N LEU A 37 -15.65 -10.23 9.38
CA LEU A 37 -15.07 -10.30 10.72
C LEU A 37 -15.16 -8.97 11.49
N CYS A 38 -15.28 -7.85 10.78
CA CYS A 38 -15.21 -6.50 11.35
C CYS A 38 -16.40 -5.61 10.95
N SER A 39 -17.56 -6.16 10.58
CA SER A 39 -18.75 -5.43 10.11
C SER A 39 -19.22 -4.29 11.03
N GLY A 40 -19.04 -4.43 12.34
CA GLY A 40 -19.39 -3.42 13.34
C GLY A 40 -18.31 -2.33 13.57
N VAL A 41 -17.14 -2.45 12.93
CA VAL A 41 -16.01 -1.56 13.17
C VAL A 41 -16.08 -0.40 12.19
N LYS A 42 -16.37 0.80 12.71
CA LYS A 42 -16.37 2.01 11.86
C LYS A 42 -14.98 2.19 11.20
N PRO A 43 -14.88 2.54 9.91
CA PRO A 43 -13.58 2.72 9.26
C PRO A 43 -12.82 3.95 9.79
N GLY A 44 -11.49 3.95 9.61
CA GLY A 44 -10.59 5.06 9.99
C GLY A 44 -9.86 4.87 11.34
N GLY A 45 -8.78 5.63 11.53
CA GLY A 45 -7.99 5.63 12.77
C GLY A 45 -7.36 4.28 13.13
N GLY A 46 -7.14 3.39 12.16
CA GLY A 46 -6.54 2.07 12.40
C GLY A 46 -7.46 1.05 13.10
N ARG A 47 -8.73 1.35 13.32
CA ARG A 47 -9.65 0.46 14.06
C ARG A 47 -9.89 -0.89 13.37
N ILE A 48 -9.94 -0.90 12.03
CA ILE A 48 -10.02 -2.15 11.25
C ILE A 48 -8.75 -3.01 11.43
N LEU A 49 -7.56 -2.40 11.49
CA LEU A 49 -6.32 -3.13 11.76
C LEU A 49 -6.29 -3.72 13.17
N ALA A 50 -6.86 -3.03 14.16
CA ALA A 50 -7.01 -3.56 15.51
C ALA A 50 -7.93 -4.81 15.52
N CYS A 51 -9.08 -4.72 14.84
CA CYS A 51 -9.97 -5.87 14.66
C CYS A 51 -9.27 -7.05 13.96
N PHE A 52 -8.52 -6.80 12.90
CA PHE A 52 -7.72 -7.82 12.22
C PHE A 52 -6.66 -8.45 13.13
N LYS A 53 -6.08 -7.70 14.06
CA LYS A 53 -5.12 -8.26 15.04
C LYS A 53 -5.82 -9.27 15.96
N GLU A 54 -7.01 -8.93 16.46
CA GLU A 54 -7.82 -9.81 17.31
C GLU A 54 -8.34 -11.04 16.55
N LYS A 55 -8.68 -10.88 15.27
CA LYS A 55 -9.23 -11.93 14.39
C LYS A 55 -8.18 -12.56 13.47
N SER A 56 -6.89 -12.42 13.79
CA SER A 56 -5.78 -12.77 12.89
C SER A 56 -5.78 -14.23 12.42
N ALA A 57 -6.27 -15.16 13.25
CA ALA A 57 -6.41 -16.58 12.89
C ALA A 57 -7.57 -16.86 11.92
N GLN A 58 -8.55 -15.96 11.82
CA GLN A 58 -9.74 -16.08 10.97
C GLN A 58 -9.60 -15.33 9.64
N LEU A 59 -8.54 -14.52 9.49
CA LEU A 59 -8.27 -13.79 8.26
C LEU A 59 -7.95 -14.75 7.11
N SER A 60 -8.46 -14.42 5.93
CA SER A 60 -8.05 -15.08 4.70
C SER A 60 -6.53 -15.01 4.50
N GLU A 61 -5.98 -16.00 3.79
CA GLU A 61 -4.55 -16.00 3.45
C GLU A 61 -4.16 -14.77 2.62
N GLY A 62 -5.03 -14.34 1.71
CA GLY A 62 -4.84 -13.13 0.91
C GLY A 62 -4.69 -11.88 1.77
N CYS A 63 -5.58 -11.66 2.73
CA CYS A 63 -5.49 -10.51 3.63
C CYS A 63 -4.27 -10.58 4.56
N ARG A 64 -3.94 -11.77 5.12
CA ARG A 64 -2.73 -11.94 5.94
C ARG A 64 -1.46 -11.60 5.17
N THR A 65 -1.38 -12.05 3.93
CA THR A 65 -0.24 -11.80 3.04
C THR A 65 -0.14 -10.31 2.71
N ALA A 66 -1.25 -9.68 2.33
CA ALA A 66 -1.28 -8.24 2.04
C ALA A 66 -0.90 -7.40 3.28
N LEU A 67 -1.39 -7.76 4.47
CA LEU A 67 -1.00 -7.10 5.73
C LEU A 67 0.49 -7.25 6.03
N SER A 68 1.08 -8.41 5.71
CA SER A 68 2.52 -8.64 5.85
C SER A 68 3.31 -7.75 4.89
N GLN A 69 2.95 -7.76 3.60
CA GLN A 69 3.61 -6.93 2.58
C GLN A 69 3.52 -5.43 2.91
N ALA A 70 2.36 -4.96 3.36
CA ALA A 70 2.16 -3.58 3.76
C ALA A 70 2.96 -3.16 5.01
N ARG A 71 3.39 -4.12 5.85
CA ARG A 71 4.31 -3.85 6.97
C ARG A 71 5.75 -3.73 6.49
N THR A 72 6.15 -4.56 5.53
CA THR A 72 7.52 -4.57 4.98
C THR A 72 7.78 -3.39 4.04
N ALA A 73 6.74 -2.82 3.43
CA ALA A 73 6.82 -1.65 2.58
C ALA A 73 6.84 -0.30 3.35
N ARG A 74 6.82 -0.33 4.69
CA ARG A 74 7.01 0.84 5.54
C ARG A 74 8.47 1.00 5.94
#